data_AF-A0A2H0VTD9-F1
#
_entry.id   AF-A0A2H0VTD9-F1
#
_cell.length_a   1.000
_cell.length_b   1.000
_cell.length_c   1.000
_cell.angle_alpha   90.00
_cell.angle_beta   90.00
_cell.angle_gamma   90.00
#
_symmetry.space_group_name_H-M   'P 1'
#
loop_
_entity.id
_entity.type
_entity.pdbx_description
1 polymer ?
#
loop_
_entity_poly.entity_id
_entity_poly.type
_entity_poly.pdbx_seq_one_letter_code
_entity_poly.pdbx_strand_id
1 'polypeptide(L)'
;MKDSLKILLFAPLFLWSLPKDGQVQHGQIQIEKRLQEMSIHQGTANAIIHWQEFSIGDKEKVSFKLPGETSKTLNRVMGDKLSAIHGKLNSNGILYLINQNGILIGPNGVIQTKGFVGSTLDLSNEDFLSQQQKFYGS
;
A
#
# COMPACT_ATOMS: atom_id res chain seq x y z
N MET A 1 45.78 -16.36 27.77
CA MET A 1 44.89 -15.47 26.99
C MET A 1 43.94 -16.37 26.23
N LYS A 2 42.64 -16.31 26.53
CA LYS A 2 41.61 -17.22 26.00
C LYS A 2 40.78 -16.43 25.00
N ASP A 3 41.13 -16.53 23.72
CA ASP A 3 40.40 -15.88 22.65
C ASP A 3 39.00 -16.49 22.55
N SER A 4 37.99 -15.67 22.84
CA SER A 4 36.59 -16.07 22.81
C SER A 4 36.10 -15.92 21.37
N LEU A 5 35.82 -17.06 20.72
CA LEU A 5 35.20 -17.11 19.40
C LEU A 5 33.78 -16.50 19.48
N LYS A 6 33.58 -15.33 18.88
CA LYS A 6 32.26 -14.71 18.70
C LYS A 6 31.62 -15.27 17.45
N ILE A 7 30.64 -16.16 17.62
CA ILE A 7 29.78 -16.61 16.52
C ILE A 7 28.75 -15.50 16.25
N LEU A 8 28.85 -14.84 15.09
CA LEU A 8 27.80 -13.95 14.59
C LEU A 8 26.71 -14.81 13.92
N LEU A 9 25.55 -14.92 14.57
CA LEU A 9 24.35 -15.50 13.94
C LEU A 9 23.74 -14.46 12.99
N PHE A 10 23.94 -14.62 11.68
CA PHE A 10 23.15 -13.91 10.67
C PHE A 10 21.82 -14.64 10.50
N ALA A 11 20.75 -14.14 11.13
CA ALA A 11 19.40 -14.56 10.78
C ALA A 11 19.02 -13.87 9.45
N PRO A 12 18.62 -14.62 8.40
CA PRO A 12 18.12 -14.00 7.19
C PRO A 12 16.86 -13.21 7.54
N LEU A 13 16.90 -11.89 7.34
CA LEU A 13 15.69 -11.07 7.37
C LEU A 13 14.86 -11.49 6.15
N PHE A 14 13.73 -12.15 6.38
CA PHE A 14 12.72 -12.31 5.34
C PHE A 14 12.20 -10.90 5.00
N LEU A 15 12.63 -10.37 3.85
CA LEU A 15 12.12 -9.12 3.30
C LEU A 15 10.75 -9.40 2.69
N TRP A 16 9.70 -9.31 3.51
CA TRP A 16 8.33 -9.35 3.00
C TRP A 16 8.12 -8.18 2.03
N SER A 17 7.45 -8.46 0.92
CA SER A 17 7.19 -7.50 -0.15
C SER A 17 5.92 -6.66 0.11
N LEU A 18 5.55 -6.49 1.39
CA LEU A 18 4.47 -5.61 1.83
C LEU A 18 4.82 -4.13 1.57
N PRO A 19 3.83 -3.22 1.51
CA PRO A 19 4.08 -1.79 1.36
C PRO A 19 5.05 -1.25 2.43
N LYS A 20 5.81 -0.21 2.07
CA LYS A 20 6.89 0.34 2.90
C LYS A 20 6.77 1.85 3.05
N ASP A 21 7.13 2.32 4.24
CA ASP A 21 7.25 3.73 4.61
C ASP A 21 6.00 4.55 4.30
N GLY A 22 4.85 4.06 4.79
CA GLY A 22 3.57 4.76 4.65
C GLY A 22 3.51 6.04 5.48
N GLN A 23 3.33 7.17 4.82
CA GLN A 23 3.18 8.50 5.41
C GLN A 23 1.77 9.03 5.15
N VAL A 24 1.04 9.27 6.24
CA VAL A 24 -0.34 9.77 6.19
C VAL A 24 -0.31 11.28 5.89
N GLN A 25 -0.86 11.66 4.74
CA GLN A 25 -0.94 13.06 4.31
C GLN A 25 -2.31 13.69 4.65
N HIS A 26 -3.36 12.87 4.71
CA HIS A 26 -4.71 13.31 5.06
C HIS A 26 -5.50 12.17 5.71
N GLY A 27 -6.39 12.54 6.63
CA GLY A 27 -7.30 11.61 7.30
C GLY A 27 -6.66 10.90 8.49
N GLN A 28 -7.43 10.00 9.12
CA GLN A 28 -6.98 9.20 10.25
C GLN A 28 -6.67 7.78 9.78
N ILE A 29 -5.42 7.36 9.93
CA ILE A 29 -4.93 6.05 9.47
C ILE A 29 -4.05 5.43 10.56
N GLN A 30 -4.30 4.16 10.85
CA GLN A 30 -3.43 3.30 11.66
C GLN A 30 -2.95 2.13 10.79
N ILE A 31 -1.63 1.94 10.72
CA ILE A 31 -0.99 0.88 9.93
C ILE A 31 -0.40 -0.13 10.91
N GLU A 32 -0.84 -1.39 10.81
CA GLU A 32 -0.30 -2.51 11.58
C GLU A 32 0.30 -3.55 10.63
N LYS A 33 1.47 -4.06 10.98
CA LYS A 33 2.15 -5.12 10.24
C LYS A 33 2.41 -6.31 11.16
N ARG A 34 1.97 -7.50 10.74
CA ARG A 34 2.20 -8.77 11.45
C ARG A 34 2.55 -9.84 10.43
N LEU A 35 3.81 -10.28 10.44
CA LEU A 35 4.31 -11.28 9.49
C LEU A 35 4.02 -10.85 8.04
N GLN A 36 3.34 -11.73 7.28
CA GLN A 36 2.98 -11.55 5.87
C GLN A 36 1.69 -10.73 5.68
N GLU A 37 1.15 -10.12 6.75
CA GLU A 37 -0.07 -9.33 6.69
C GLU A 37 0.15 -7.89 7.12
N MET A 38 -0.45 -6.96 6.38
CA MET A 38 -0.60 -5.55 6.76
C MET A 38 -2.08 -5.21 6.87
N SER A 39 -2.47 -4.66 8.01
CA SER A 39 -3.82 -4.16 8.28
C SER A 39 -3.80 -2.64 8.37
N ILE A 40 -4.68 -1.98 7.62
CA ILE A 40 -4.78 -0.53 7.59
C ILE A 40 -6.19 -0.14 8.03
N HIS A 41 -6.28 0.56 9.16
CA HIS A 41 -7.53 1.03 9.73
C HIS A 41 -7.69 2.51 9.46
N GLN A 42 -8.76 2.89 8.76
CA GLN A 42 -9.08 4.27 8.42
C GLN A 42 -10.27 4.77 9.23
N GLY A 43 -10.11 5.92 9.88
CA GLY A 43 -11.14 6.57 10.70
C GLY A 43 -11.97 7.64 9.97
N THR A 44 -11.46 8.20 8.87
CA THR A 44 -12.13 9.28 8.11
C THR A 44 -12.74 8.75 6.80
N ALA A 45 -13.73 9.47 6.25
CA ALA A 45 -14.37 9.06 4.99
C ALA A 45 -13.38 9.02 3.81
N ASN A 46 -12.43 9.94 3.77
CA ASN A 46 -11.33 9.98 2.80
C ASN A 46 -9.99 10.03 3.55
N ALA A 47 -8.97 9.38 3.00
CA ALA A 47 -7.59 9.49 3.48
C ALA A 47 -6.59 9.41 2.33
N ILE A 48 -5.41 9.96 2.55
CA ILE A 48 -4.30 9.93 1.59
C ILE A 48 -3.06 9.42 2.29
N ILE A 49 -2.44 8.40 1.71
CA ILE A 49 -1.20 7.80 2.18
C ILE A 49 -0.20 7.84 1.04
N HIS A 50 0.96 8.44 1.31
CA HIS A 50 2.14 8.33 0.45
C HIS A 50 2.95 7.11 0.89
N TRP A 51 3.46 6.34 -0.06
CA TRP A 51 4.26 5.16 0.18
C TRP A 51 5.58 5.27 -0.57
N GLN A 52 6.68 4.83 0.03
CA GLN A 52 7.93 4.68 -0.71
C GLN A 52 7.81 3.52 -1.71
N GLU A 53 7.19 2.42 -1.29
CA GLU A 53 6.88 1.27 -2.15
C GLU A 53 5.49 0.72 -1.79
N PHE A 54 4.73 0.30 -2.79
CA PHE A 54 3.47 -0.41 -2.59
C PHE A 54 3.44 -1.66 -3.47
N SER A 55 3.89 -2.78 -2.90
CA SER A 55 3.80 -4.12 -3.50
C SER A 55 3.16 -5.07 -2.49
N ILE A 56 2.75 -6.26 -2.96
CA ILE A 56 2.24 -7.34 -2.12
C ILE A 56 2.76 -8.65 -2.70
N GLY A 57 3.63 -9.34 -1.97
CA GLY A 57 4.21 -10.61 -2.41
C GLY A 57 3.21 -11.76 -2.46
N ASP A 58 3.60 -12.86 -3.09
CA ASP A 58 2.80 -14.10 -3.06
C ASP A 58 2.56 -14.54 -1.61
N LYS A 59 1.34 -14.99 -1.30
CA LYS A 59 0.86 -15.36 0.05
C LYS A 59 0.80 -14.21 1.06
N GLU A 60 1.21 -13.00 0.70
CA GLU A 60 1.06 -11.80 1.52
C GLU A 60 -0.33 -11.17 1.31
N LYS A 61 -0.74 -10.37 2.30
CA LYS A 61 -2.06 -9.73 2.31
C LYS A 61 -1.99 -8.32 2.88
N VAL A 62 -2.59 -7.37 2.16
CA VAL A 62 -2.89 -6.02 2.67
C VAL A 62 -4.40 -5.88 2.78
N SER A 63 -4.89 -5.49 3.95
CA SER A 63 -6.33 -5.35 4.20
C SER A 63 -6.66 -3.98 4.78
N PHE A 64 -7.53 -3.25 4.08
CA PHE A 64 -8.03 -1.94 4.49
C PHE A 64 -9.41 -2.09 5.15
N LYS A 65 -9.58 -1.45 6.31
CA LYS A 65 -10.87 -1.30 7.00
C LYS A 65 -11.20 0.19 7.11
N LEU A 66 -12.09 0.65 6.25
CA LEU A 66 -12.60 2.02 6.17
C LEU A 66 -13.92 2.17 6.92
N PRO A 67 -14.38 3.41 7.21
CA PRO A 67 -15.64 3.65 7.94
C PRO A 67 -16.89 3.12 7.24
N GLY A 68 -16.90 3.06 5.90
CA GLY A 68 -18.03 2.55 5.13
C GLY A 68 -17.67 2.23 3.68
N GLU A 69 -18.62 1.64 2.95
CA GLU A 69 -18.38 1.12 1.58
C GLU A 69 -18.07 2.19 0.54
N THR A 70 -18.54 3.42 0.77
CA THR A 70 -18.28 4.59 -0.10
C THR A 70 -17.04 5.38 0.30
N SER A 71 -16.41 5.04 1.42
CA SER A 71 -15.18 5.68 1.88
C SER A 71 -14.02 5.33 0.95
N LYS A 72 -13.06 6.25 0.81
CA LYS A 72 -11.96 6.13 -0.15
C LYS A 72 -10.60 6.27 0.54
N THR A 73 -9.62 5.53 0.05
CA THR A 73 -8.20 5.78 0.36
C THR A 73 -7.43 6.00 -0.93
N LEU A 74 -6.64 7.08 -0.96
CA LEU A 74 -5.63 7.30 -2.00
C LEU A 74 -4.27 6.81 -1.52
N ASN A 75 -3.77 5.76 -2.17
CA ASN A 75 -2.40 5.26 -1.99
C ASN A 75 -1.57 5.76 -3.16
N ARG A 76 -0.57 6.60 -2.89
CA ARG A 76 0.35 7.12 -3.91
C ARG A 76 1.77 6.61 -3.64
N VAL A 77 2.39 6.00 -4.64
CA VAL A 77 3.80 5.60 -4.59
C VAL A 77 4.66 6.78 -5.01
N MET A 78 5.59 7.16 -4.14
CA MET A 78 6.53 8.27 -4.34
C MET A 78 7.93 7.79 -4.72
N GLY A 79 8.22 6.50 -4.55
CA GLY A 79 9.48 5.89 -4.94
C GLY A 79 9.59 5.56 -6.42
N ASP A 80 10.66 4.86 -6.78
CA ASP A 80 11.04 4.49 -8.15
C ASP A 80 10.66 3.05 -8.53
N LYS A 81 9.94 2.34 -7.65
CA LYS A 81 9.55 0.94 -7.87
C LYS A 81 8.13 0.83 -8.41
N LEU A 82 7.95 -0.08 -9.36
CA LEU A 82 6.62 -0.50 -9.79
C LEU A 82 5.86 -1.18 -8.65
N SER A 83 4.54 -1.08 -8.68
CA SER A 83 3.66 -1.77 -7.75
C SER A 83 3.39 -3.18 -8.26
N ALA A 84 3.95 -4.19 -7.58
CA ALA A 84 3.78 -5.60 -7.93
C ALA A 84 2.81 -6.27 -6.95
N ILE A 85 1.60 -6.58 -7.40
CA ILE A 85 0.55 -7.21 -6.60
C ILE A 85 0.46 -8.69 -6.98
N HIS A 86 1.22 -9.52 -6.30
CA HIS A 86 1.19 -10.98 -6.41
C HIS A 86 0.33 -11.65 -5.33
N GLY A 87 0.07 -10.94 -4.22
CA GLY A 87 -0.79 -11.39 -3.13
C GLY A 87 -2.19 -10.76 -3.14
N LYS A 88 -2.77 -10.60 -1.96
CA LYS A 88 -4.16 -10.14 -1.79
C LYS A 88 -4.24 -8.69 -1.32
N LEU A 89 -4.97 -7.85 -2.04
CA LEU A 89 -5.37 -6.51 -1.61
C LEU A 89 -6.87 -6.49 -1.32
N ASN A 90 -7.24 -6.32 -0.05
CA ASN A 90 -8.64 -6.31 0.38
C ASN A 90 -9.07 -4.95 0.91
N SER A 91 -10.33 -4.58 0.71
CA SER A 91 -10.95 -3.42 1.35
C SER A 91 -12.47 -3.59 1.47
N ASN A 92 -13.04 -3.10 2.58
CA ASN A 92 -14.50 -2.92 2.68
C ASN A 92 -14.98 -1.62 2.01
N GLY A 93 -14.09 -0.80 1.46
CA GLY A 93 -14.39 0.44 0.72
C GLY A 93 -13.62 0.54 -0.61
N ILE A 94 -13.38 1.75 -1.07
CA ILE A 94 -12.78 2.04 -2.38
C ILE A 94 -11.30 2.39 -2.22
N LEU A 95 -10.43 1.78 -3.04
CA LEU A 95 -9.00 2.07 -3.05
C LEU A 95 -8.56 2.68 -4.38
N TYR A 96 -7.74 3.73 -4.29
CA TYR A 96 -6.95 4.26 -5.39
C TYR A 96 -5.50 3.86 -5.15
N LEU A 97 -4.84 3.32 -6.17
CA LEU A 97 -3.41 3.07 -6.21
C LEU A 97 -2.81 3.82 -7.39
N ILE A 98 -1.99 4.82 -7.09
CA ILE A 98 -1.28 5.64 -8.07
C ILE A 98 0.19 5.29 -8.00
N ASN A 99 0.75 4.86 -9.13
CA ASN A 99 2.18 4.62 -9.25
C ASN A 99 2.62 4.91 -10.70
N GLN A 100 3.33 6.02 -10.88
CA GLN A 100 3.83 6.45 -12.20
C GLN A 100 4.84 5.46 -12.80
N ASN A 101 5.50 4.64 -11.99
CA ASN A 101 6.42 3.60 -12.45
C ASN A 101 5.71 2.35 -13.00
N GLY A 102 4.39 2.25 -12.84
CA GLY A 102 3.59 1.11 -13.29
C GLY A 102 2.96 0.30 -12.17
N ILE A 103 1.88 -0.39 -12.52
CA ILE A 103 1.13 -1.28 -11.64
C ILE A 103 0.97 -2.62 -12.36
N LEU A 104 1.44 -3.70 -11.74
CA LEU A 104 1.33 -5.07 -12.21
C LEU A 104 0.47 -5.87 -11.22
N ILE A 105 -0.61 -6.46 -11.70
CA ILE A 105 -1.34 -7.50 -10.96
C ILE A 105 -0.90 -8.84 -11.53
N GLY A 106 -0.19 -9.64 -10.74
CA GLY A 106 0.37 -10.91 -11.16
C GLY A 106 -0.68 -12.03 -11.21
N PRO A 107 -0.33 -13.24 -11.70
CA PRO A 107 -1.27 -14.35 -11.86
C PRO A 107 -1.99 -14.79 -10.58
N ASN A 108 -1.34 -14.64 -9.42
CA ASN A 108 -1.91 -14.93 -8.10
C ASN A 108 -2.49 -13.69 -7.40
N GLY A 109 -2.32 -12.51 -8.01
CA GLY A 109 -2.75 -11.24 -7.47
C GLY A 109 -4.27 -11.13 -7.45
N VAL A 110 -4.84 -10.82 -6.28
CA VAL A 110 -6.29 -10.66 -6.13
C VAL A 110 -6.59 -9.30 -5.51
N ILE A 111 -7.43 -8.52 -6.17
CA ILE A 111 -7.97 -7.26 -5.66
C ILE A 111 -9.43 -7.50 -5.29
N GLN A 112 -9.75 -7.40 -3.99
CA GLN A 112 -11.11 -7.56 -3.48
C GLN A 112 -11.53 -6.32 -2.69
N THR A 113 -12.12 -5.36 -3.38
CA THR A 113 -12.54 -4.07 -2.83
C THR A 113 -13.94 -3.71 -3.31
N LYS A 114 -14.56 -2.66 -2.75
CA LYS A 114 -15.83 -2.13 -3.27
C LYS A 114 -15.65 -1.31 -4.54
N GLY A 115 -14.45 -0.80 -4.75
CA GLY A 115 -14.00 -0.18 -5.99
C GLY A 115 -12.48 -0.11 -6.00
N PHE A 116 -11.88 -0.25 -7.17
CA PHE A 116 -10.44 -0.14 -7.33
C PHE A 116 -10.11 0.74 -8.53
N VAL A 117 -9.22 1.70 -8.32
CA VAL A 117 -8.65 2.54 -9.37
C VAL A 117 -7.14 2.38 -9.32
N GLY A 118 -6.57 1.77 -10.36
CA GLY A 118 -5.12 1.74 -10.58
C GLY A 118 -4.76 2.70 -11.71
N SER A 119 -3.80 3.60 -11.49
CA SER A 119 -3.37 4.56 -12.51
C SER A 119 -1.87 4.84 -12.47
N THR A 120 -1.29 5.02 -13.65
CA THR A 120 0.06 5.57 -13.82
C THR A 120 0.06 7.09 -14.01
N LEU A 121 -1.10 7.68 -14.34
CA LEU A 121 -1.32 9.13 -14.25
C LEU A 121 -1.58 9.53 -12.79
N ASP A 122 -1.15 10.73 -12.41
CA ASP A 122 -1.39 11.25 -11.07
C ASP A 122 -2.77 11.91 -10.96
N LEU A 123 -3.25 12.03 -9.73
CA LEU A 123 -4.47 12.71 -9.32
C LEU A 123 -4.09 13.61 -8.16
N SER A 124 -4.34 14.92 -8.21
CA SER A 124 -3.92 15.80 -7.11
C SER A 124 -4.65 15.45 -5.81
N ASN A 125 -4.07 15.81 -4.67
CA ASN A 125 -4.73 15.60 -3.38
C ASN A 125 -6.04 16.40 -3.32
N GLU A 126 -6.04 17.60 -3.87
CA GLU A 126 -7.17 18.53 -3.93
C GLU A 126 -8.30 17.99 -4.80
N ASP A 127 -7.97 17.46 -5.99
CA ASP A 127 -8.95 16.84 -6.88
C ASP A 127 -9.55 15.59 -6.23
N PHE A 128 -8.72 14.73 -5.61
CA PHE A 128 -9.21 13.57 -4.88
C PHE A 128 -10.18 13.96 -3.76
N LEU A 129 -9.82 14.94 -2.91
CA LEU A 129 -10.63 15.38 -1.78
C LEU A 129 -11.91 16.12 -2.21
N SER A 130 -11.86 16.86 -3.33
CA SER A 130 -13.02 17.52 -3.93
C SER A 130 -13.87 16.59 -4.82
N GLN A 131 -13.51 15.29 -4.88
CA GLN A 131 -14.17 14.26 -5.69
C GLN A 131 -14.12 14.51 -7.20
N GLN A 132 -13.16 15.30 -7.66
CA GLN A 132 -12.85 15.47 -9.07
C GLN A 132 -11.88 14.35 -9.49
N GLN A 133 -12.24 13.59 -10.52
CA GLN A 133 -11.41 12.49 -11.04
C GLN A 133 -10.56 12.96 -12.23
N LYS A 134 -9.76 14.01 -12.01
CA LYS A 134 -8.89 14.59 -13.04
C LYS A 134 -7.49 14.00 -12.95
N PHE A 135 -7.22 13.04 -13.82
CA PHE A 135 -5.90 12.43 -13.94
C PHE A 135 -5.05 13.22 -14.93
N TYR A 136 -3.78 13.43 -14.59
CA TYR A 136 -2.82 14.15 -15.43
C TYR A 136 -1.52 13.36 -15.60
N GLY A 137 -0.95 13.49 -16.80
CA GLY A 137 0.39 12.98 -17.12
C GLY A 137 1.45 14.05 -16.89
N SER A 138 2.70 13.60 -16.85
CA SER A 138 3.87 14.47 -16.94
C SER A 138 4.10 15.00 -18.35
#